data_AF-H2YBS0-F1
#
_entry.id   AF-H2YBS0-F1
#
_cell.length_a   1.000
_cell.length_b   1.000
_cell.length_c   1.000
_cell.angle_alpha   90.00
_cell.angle_beta   90.00
_cell.angle_gamma   90.00
#
_symmetry.space_group_name_H-M   'P 1'
#
loop_
_entity.id
_entity.type
_entity.pdbx_description
1 polymer ?
#
loop_
_entity_poly.entity_id
_entity_poly.type
_entity_poly.pdbx_seq_one_letter_code
_entity_poly.pdbx_strand_id
1 'polypeptide(L)'
;MLVLCGIPLLYLEMAIGQYTGYGPVHALASICPLMKGVGVATVIISFILCTYYNVVITWALYYLFNSFRTKLPWYSCNETWSTSNCTLSSNSSHNGSISSTQDFFDQVVLKKTDGIHDMGNMQWQVFGCFALAWILCFLCICRGIKSVGKVVYVTATFPYLILIVLLVGSATLPGA
;
A
#
# COMPACT_ATOMS: atom_id res chain seq x y z
N MET A 1 8.47 -22.22 -10.62
CA MET A 1 8.12 -22.08 -9.18
C MET A 1 6.64 -21.89 -8.93
N LEU A 2 5.91 -21.07 -9.71
CA LEU A 2 4.47 -20.86 -9.51
C LEU A 2 3.65 -22.18 -9.59
N VAL A 3 3.80 -22.95 -10.66
CA VAL A 3 3.02 -24.19 -10.86
C VAL A 3 3.43 -25.31 -9.89
N LEU A 4 4.74 -25.46 -9.63
CA LEU A 4 5.26 -26.57 -8.83
C LEU A 4 5.23 -26.33 -7.31
N CYS A 5 5.29 -25.08 -6.86
CA CYS A 5 5.33 -24.75 -5.43
C CYS A 5 4.18 -23.81 -5.03
N GLY A 6 3.94 -22.74 -5.80
CA GLY A 6 2.93 -21.72 -5.44
C GLY A 6 1.50 -22.26 -5.42
N ILE A 7 1.03 -22.84 -6.53
CA ILE A 7 -0.33 -23.39 -6.64
C ILE A 7 -0.57 -24.51 -5.61
N PRO A 8 0.33 -25.51 -5.45
CA PRO A 8 0.14 -26.56 -4.45
C PRO A 8 0.09 -26.03 -3.01
N LEU A 9 0.93 -25.05 -2.64
CA LEU A 9 0.95 -24.47 -1.29
C LEU A 9 -0.33 -23.67 -1.00
N LEU A 10 -0.79 -22.86 -1.95
CA LEU A 10 -2.03 -22.11 -1.80
C LEU A 10 -3.23 -23.05 -1.64
N TYR A 11 -3.27 -24.12 -2.45
CA TYR A 11 -4.31 -25.13 -2.37
C TYR A 11 -4.29 -25.87 -1.03
N LEU A 12 -3.09 -26.24 -0.55
CA LEU A 12 -2.92 -26.87 0.76
C LEU A 12 -3.47 -26.00 1.90
N GLU A 13 -3.14 -24.70 1.90
CA GLU A 13 -3.61 -23.76 2.92
C GLU A 13 -5.14 -23.61 2.91
N MET A 14 -5.74 -23.46 1.73
CA MET A 14 -7.19 -23.39 1.57
C MET A 14 -7.87 -24.68 2.01
N ALA A 15 -7.33 -25.85 1.64
CA ALA A 15 -7.88 -27.14 2.00
C ALA A 15 -7.83 -27.38 3.52
N ILE A 16 -6.72 -27.05 4.18
CA ILE A 16 -6.60 -27.15 5.65
C ILE A 16 -7.58 -26.20 6.34
N GLY A 17 -7.69 -24.96 5.87
CA GLY A 17 -8.61 -23.97 6.44
C GLY A 17 -10.08 -24.41 6.33
N GLN A 18 -10.48 -24.92 5.17
CA GLN A 18 -11.84 -25.42 4.95
C GLN A 18 -12.14 -26.71 5.73
N TYR A 19 -11.19 -27.63 5.82
CA TYR A 19 -11.38 -28.91 6.52
C TYR A 19 -11.46 -28.74 8.04
N THR A 20 -10.58 -27.92 8.62
CA THR A 20 -10.50 -27.73 10.08
C THR A 20 -11.52 -26.71 10.61
N GLY A 21 -11.87 -25.69 9.83
CA GLY A 21 -12.79 -24.63 10.25
C GLY A 21 -12.28 -23.74 11.38
N TYR A 22 -11.00 -23.85 11.74
CA TYR A 22 -10.37 -23.10 12.82
C TYR A 22 -9.39 -22.03 12.29
N GLY A 23 -9.02 -21.08 13.15
CA GLY A 23 -7.94 -20.14 12.86
C GLY A 23 -6.57 -20.83 12.75
N PRO A 24 -5.56 -20.16 12.16
CA PRO A 24 -4.29 -20.78 11.76
C PRO A 24 -3.53 -21.47 12.92
N VAL A 25 -3.55 -20.89 14.12
CA VAL A 25 -2.88 -21.47 15.30
C VAL A 25 -3.49 -22.83 15.67
N HIS A 26 -4.83 -22.92 15.68
CA HIS A 26 -5.53 -24.11 16.10
C HIS A 26 -5.64 -25.14 14.95
N ALA A 27 -5.76 -24.67 13.71
CA ALA A 27 -5.73 -25.51 12.52
C ALA A 27 -4.43 -26.33 12.44
N LEU A 28 -3.26 -25.70 12.59
CA LEU A 28 -1.98 -26.42 12.55
C LEU A 28 -1.78 -27.31 13.79
N ALA A 29 -2.22 -26.87 14.96
CA ALA A 29 -2.15 -27.68 16.18
C ALA A 29 -3.01 -28.95 16.10
N SER A 30 -4.14 -28.90 15.38
CA SER A 30 -5.03 -30.06 15.17
C SER A 30 -4.43 -31.14 14.26
N ILE A 31 -3.51 -30.76 13.36
CA ILE A 31 -2.79 -31.70 12.48
C ILE A 31 -1.57 -32.26 13.19
N CYS A 32 -0.71 -31.38 13.71
CA CYS A 32 0.47 -31.76 14.47
C CYS A 32 0.76 -30.74 15.59
N PRO A 33 0.77 -31.15 16.87
CA PRO A 33 0.97 -30.22 17.98
C PRO A 33 2.35 -29.52 17.94
N LEU A 34 3.36 -30.14 17.32
CA LEU A 34 4.68 -29.54 17.12
C LEU A 34 4.62 -28.28 16.21
N MET A 35 3.71 -28.26 15.24
CA MET A 35 3.57 -27.17 14.27
C MET A 35 2.76 -25.99 14.80
N LYS A 36 2.30 -26.02 16.06
CA LYS A 36 1.58 -24.90 16.69
C LYS A 36 2.36 -23.58 16.63
N GLY A 37 3.69 -23.64 16.73
CA GLY A 37 4.55 -22.45 16.63
C GLY A 37 4.46 -21.76 15.26
N VAL A 38 4.25 -22.51 14.18
CA VAL A 38 4.10 -21.96 12.82
C VAL A 38 2.84 -21.10 12.72
N GLY A 39 1.72 -21.56 13.28
CA GLY A 39 0.47 -20.78 13.28
C GLY A 39 0.54 -19.51 14.14
N VAL A 40 1.37 -19.48 15.18
CA VAL A 40 1.63 -18.25 15.94
C VAL A 40 2.49 -17.29 15.12
N ALA A 41 3.53 -17.81 14.46
CA ALA A 41 4.41 -17.01 13.59
C ALA A 41 3.62 -16.34 12.45
N THR A 42 2.66 -17.02 11.83
CA THR A 42 1.82 -16.44 10.75
C THR A 42 0.98 -15.27 11.25
N VAL A 43 0.46 -15.34 12.48
CA VAL A 43 -0.30 -14.23 13.09
C VAL A 43 0.61 -13.04 13.39
N ILE A 44 1.82 -13.27 13.91
CA ILE A 44 2.80 -12.21 14.17
C ILE A 44 3.21 -11.51 12.87
N ILE A 45 3.50 -12.29 11.82
CA ILE A 45 3.83 -11.74 10.49
C ILE A 45 2.66 -10.93 9.94
N SER A 46 1.43 -11.44 10.06
CA SER A 46 0.22 -10.71 9.63
C SER A 46 0.05 -9.38 10.36
N PHE A 47 0.38 -9.33 11.66
CA PHE A 47 0.33 -8.09 12.44
C PHE A 47 1.36 -7.05 11.94
N ILE A 48 2.61 -7.45 11.70
CA ILE A 48 3.66 -6.57 11.16
C ILE A 48 3.30 -6.07 9.76
N LEU A 49 2.77 -6.94 8.90
CA LEU A 49 2.32 -6.54 7.57
C LEU A 49 1.15 -5.55 7.64
N CYS A 50 0.21 -5.76 8.56
CA CYS A 50 -0.94 -4.86 8.72
C CYS A 50 -0.49 -3.43 9.06
N THR A 51 0.47 -3.25 9.97
CA THR A 51 0.93 -1.90 10.33
C THR A 51 1.64 -1.20 9.18
N TYR A 52 2.52 -1.91 8.46
CA TYR A 52 3.24 -1.35 7.30
C TYR A 52 2.31 -1.03 6.13
N TYR A 53 1.42 -1.96 5.74
CA TYR A 53 0.54 -1.75 4.59
C TYR A 53 -0.47 -0.62 4.80
N ASN A 54 -0.93 -0.39 6.04
CA ASN A 54 -1.78 0.77 6.33
C ASN A 54 -1.08 2.12 6.06
N VAL A 55 0.26 2.19 6.19
CA VAL A 55 1.03 3.40 5.82
C VAL A 55 1.00 3.62 4.31
N VAL A 56 1.13 2.56 3.50
CA VAL A 56 1.05 2.68 2.03
C VAL A 56 -0.35 3.14 1.59
N ILE A 57 -1.41 2.60 2.20
CA ILE A 57 -2.79 3.05 1.95
C ILE A 57 -2.95 4.53 2.31
N THR A 58 -2.31 4.97 3.40
CA THR A 58 -2.31 6.37 3.83
C THR A 58 -1.72 7.29 2.76
N TRP A 59 -0.56 6.93 2.19
CA TRP A 59 0.04 7.71 1.11
C TRP A 59 -0.89 7.76 -0.11
N ALA A 60 -1.50 6.64 -0.49
CA ALA A 60 -2.46 6.60 -1.60
C ALA A 60 -3.66 7.52 -1.35
N LEU A 61 -4.25 7.51 -0.14
CA LEU A 61 -5.34 8.41 0.24
C LEU A 61 -4.91 9.88 0.23
N TYR A 62 -3.70 10.18 0.71
CA TYR A 62 -3.14 11.52 0.69
C TYR A 62 -3.00 12.06 -0.74
N TYR A 63 -2.47 11.24 -1.65
CA TYR A 63 -2.38 11.58 -3.08
C TYR A 63 -3.77 11.71 -3.73
N LEU A 64 -4.72 10.84 -3.37
CA LEU A 64 -6.10 10.89 -3.86
C LEU A 64 -6.78 12.22 -3.47
N PHE A 65 -6.70 12.63 -2.20
CA PHE A 65 -7.29 13.90 -1.75
C PHE A 65 -6.65 15.11 -2.43
N ASN A 66 -5.33 15.08 -2.67
CA ASN A 66 -4.65 16.16 -3.38
C ASN A 66 -4.95 16.18 -4.90
N SER A 67 -5.42 15.07 -5.47
CA SER A 67 -5.79 14.99 -6.89
C SER A 67 -7.09 15.72 -7.23
N PHE A 68 -7.91 16.07 -6.24
CA PHE A 68 -9.12 16.89 -6.46
C PHE A 68 -8.82 18.38 -6.71
N ARG A 69 -7.54 18.80 -6.65
CA ARG A 69 -7.11 20.17 -6.98
C ARG A 69 -6.98 20.35 -8.49
N THR A 70 -7.30 21.54 -8.99
CA THR A 70 -7.21 21.89 -10.41
C THR A 70 -5.78 21.81 -10.96
N LYS A 71 -4.79 22.19 -10.16
CA LYS A 71 -3.36 22.00 -10.45
C LYS A 71 -2.79 21.01 -9.45
N LEU A 72 -2.19 19.94 -9.96
CA LEU A 72 -1.57 18.91 -9.12
C LEU A 72 -0.33 19.49 -8.44
N PRO A 73 -0.15 19.27 -7.12
CA PRO A 73 0.95 19.91 -6.39
C PRO A 73 2.34 19.41 -6.82
N TRP A 74 2.43 18.20 -7.36
CA TRP A 74 3.67 17.62 -7.89
C TRP A 74 3.93 17.92 -9.38
N TYR A 75 3.04 18.68 -10.04
CA TYR A 75 3.19 19.03 -11.46
C TYR A 75 4.38 19.98 -11.71
N SER A 76 4.70 20.84 -10.75
CA SER A 76 5.78 21.83 -10.86
C SER A 76 6.55 21.99 -9.55
N CYS A 77 7.84 22.32 -9.65
CA CYS A 77 8.64 22.72 -8.49
C CYS A 77 8.04 24.01 -7.88
N ASN A 78 7.86 24.02 -6.56
CA ASN A 78 7.28 25.16 -5.83
C ASN A 78 8.27 25.65 -4.78
N GLU A 79 8.43 26.96 -4.64
CA GLU A 79 9.37 27.60 -3.74
C GLU A 79 9.12 27.28 -2.25
N THR A 80 7.91 26.86 -1.88
CA THR A 80 7.54 26.60 -0.48
C THR A 80 8.03 25.27 0.08
N TRP A 81 8.34 24.29 -0.78
CA TRP A 81 8.75 22.94 -0.34
C TRP A 81 9.87 22.33 -1.17
N SER A 82 10.17 22.87 -2.35
CA SER A 82 11.07 22.24 -3.29
C SER A 82 12.52 22.59 -3.01
N THR A 83 13.39 21.59 -3.19
CA THR A 83 14.83 21.75 -3.07
C THR A 83 15.40 22.50 -4.29
N SER A 84 16.54 23.18 -4.14
CA SER A 84 17.24 23.88 -5.24
C SER A 84 17.55 23.00 -6.46
N ASN A 85 17.55 21.68 -6.29
CA ASN A 85 17.89 20.69 -7.30
C ASN A 85 16.66 20.15 -8.06
N CYS A 86 15.47 20.68 -7.82
CA CYS A 86 14.25 20.24 -8.50
C CYS A 86 14.22 20.67 -9.96
N THR A 87 13.92 19.72 -10.85
CA THR A 87 13.85 19.96 -12.29
C THR A 87 12.60 19.32 -12.90
N LEU A 88 12.02 20.01 -13.88
CA LEU A 88 10.86 19.58 -14.67
C LEU A 88 11.24 18.81 -15.94
N SER A 89 12.49 18.92 -16.37
CA SER A 89 12.97 18.43 -17.67
C SER A 89 14.21 17.56 -17.50
N SER A 90 14.21 16.40 -18.16
CA SER A 90 15.32 15.45 -18.19
C SER A 90 16.57 15.99 -18.93
N ASN A 91 16.49 17.18 -19.55
CA ASN A 91 17.60 17.77 -20.31
C ASN A 91 18.63 18.54 -19.47
N SER A 92 18.41 18.68 -18.16
CA SER A 92 19.39 19.29 -17.27
C SER A 92 20.34 18.22 -16.73
N SER A 93 21.42 17.98 -17.47
CA SER A 93 22.55 17.11 -17.12
C SER A 93 23.40 17.71 -15.99
N HIS A 94 22.79 17.97 -14.84
CA HIS A 94 23.51 18.20 -13.60
C HIS A 94 23.46 16.93 -12.76
N ASN A 95 24.63 16.44 -12.33
CA ASN A 95 24.74 15.33 -11.39
C ASN A 95 24.02 15.71 -10.09
N GLY A 96 22.78 15.25 -9.92
CA GLY A 96 21.96 15.52 -8.73
C GLY A 96 20.60 16.20 -8.99
N SER A 97 20.14 16.32 -10.24
CA SER A 97 18.78 16.80 -10.52
C SER A 97 17.72 15.78 -10.04
N ILE A 98 16.69 16.29 -9.35
CA ILE A 98 15.58 15.48 -8.80
C ILE A 98 14.30 15.89 -9.53
N SER A 99 13.45 14.92 -9.88
CA SER A 99 12.15 15.19 -10.50
C SER A 99 11.20 15.85 -9.49
N SER A 100 10.32 16.75 -9.95
CA SER A 100 9.34 17.41 -9.09
C SER A 100 8.45 16.43 -8.33
N THR A 101 8.13 15.28 -8.93
CA THR A 101 7.35 14.21 -8.30
C THR A 101 8.09 13.52 -7.17
N GLN A 102 9.38 13.27 -7.35
CA GLN A 102 10.21 12.63 -6.32
C GLN A 102 10.49 13.60 -5.17
N ASP A 103 10.82 14.85 -5.47
CA ASP A 103 11.07 15.88 -4.45
C ASP A 103 9.81 16.14 -3.62
N PHE A 104 8.63 16.15 -4.24
CA PHE A 104 7.35 16.25 -3.52
C PHE A 104 7.13 15.07 -2.55
N PHE A 105 7.43 13.84 -2.97
CA PHE A 105 7.29 12.67 -2.11
C PHE A 105 8.25 12.75 -0.92
N ASP A 106 9.52 13.06 -1.17
CA ASP A 106 10.56 13.08 -0.14
C ASP A 106 10.37 14.24 0.87
N GLN A 107 10.04 15.44 0.39
CA GLN A 107 9.97 16.66 1.21
C GLN A 107 8.58 16.96 1.78
N VAL A 108 7.49 16.56 1.11
CA VAL A 108 6.13 16.89 1.57
C VAL A 108 5.46 15.69 2.21
N VAL A 109 5.50 14.53 1.54
CA VAL A 109 4.78 13.32 2.01
C VAL A 109 5.55 12.61 3.11
N LEU A 110 6.86 12.38 2.90
CA LEU A 110 7.70 11.65 3.86
C LEU A 110 8.34 12.57 4.89
N LYS A 111 8.70 13.79 4.50
CA LYS A 111 9.62 14.65 5.27
C LYS A 111 10.83 13.87 5.75
N LYS A 112 11.58 13.36 4.78
CA LYS A 112 12.74 12.52 5.02
C LYS A 112 13.77 13.26 5.90
N THR A 113 14.11 12.68 7.04
CA THR A 113 15.21 13.14 7.90
C THR A 113 16.54 12.50 7.49
N ASP A 114 17.65 13.06 7.99
CA ASP A 114 19.01 12.61 7.70
C ASP A 114 19.35 11.20 8.25
N GLY A 115 18.57 10.68 9.21
CA GLY A 115 18.77 9.34 9.75
C GLY A 115 17.60 8.79 10.57
N ILE A 116 17.68 7.50 10.91
CA ILE A 116 16.66 6.78 11.70
C ILE A 116 16.60 7.28 13.16
N HIS A 117 17.70 7.87 13.65
CA HIS A 117 17.79 8.42 15.00
C HIS A 117 16.98 9.71 15.18
N ASP A 118 16.80 10.47 14.09
CA ASP A 118 16.04 11.72 14.09
C ASP A 118 14.68 11.50 13.43
N MET A 119 13.66 11.17 14.23
CA MET A 119 12.32 10.90 13.72
C MET A 119 11.55 12.16 13.27
N GLY A 120 12.16 13.34 13.39
CA GLY A 120 11.58 14.61 12.93
C GLY A 120 10.25 14.96 13.60
N ASN A 121 9.46 15.80 12.95
CA ASN A 121 8.15 16.26 13.43
C ASN A 121 6.99 15.52 12.75
N MET A 122 5.99 15.12 13.54
CA MET A 122 4.79 14.43 13.07
C MET A 122 4.01 15.26 12.04
N GLN A 123 3.77 14.71 10.86
CA GLN A 123 2.93 15.33 9.83
C GLN A 123 1.45 15.10 10.12
N TRP A 124 0.79 16.12 10.67
CA TRP A 124 -0.63 16.06 11.02
C TRP A 124 -1.55 15.72 9.84
N GLN A 125 -1.22 16.16 8.63
CA GLN A 125 -2.00 15.86 7.43
C GLN A 125 -1.96 14.37 7.07
N VAL A 126 -0.76 13.77 7.12
CA VAL A 126 -0.56 12.34 6.85
C VAL A 126 -1.13 11.51 8.00
N PHE A 127 -0.98 11.97 9.24
CA PHE A 127 -1.58 11.33 10.42
C PHE A 127 -3.12 11.30 10.34
N GLY A 128 -3.76 12.38 9.87
CA GLY A 128 -5.20 12.41 9.62
C GLY A 128 -5.63 11.38 8.58
N CYS A 129 -4.87 11.25 7.48
CA CYS A 129 -5.11 10.22 6.46
C CYS A 129 -4.88 8.80 7.01
N PHE A 130 -3.92 8.62 7.93
CA PHE A 130 -3.65 7.35 8.59
C PHE A 130 -4.79 6.93 9.51
N ALA A 131 -5.30 7.86 10.33
CA ALA A 131 -6.48 7.62 11.14
C ALA A 131 -7.69 7.24 10.26
N LEU A 132 -7.88 7.94 9.14
CA LEU A 132 -8.93 7.61 8.17
C LEU A 132 -8.74 6.21 7.56
N ALA A 133 -7.51 5.83 7.18
CA ALA A 133 -7.21 4.49 6.67
C ALA A 133 -7.58 3.40 7.68
N TRP A 134 -7.22 3.58 8.96
CA TRP A 134 -7.60 2.66 10.04
C TRP A 134 -9.11 2.59 10.26
N ILE A 135 -9.81 3.73 10.21
CA ILE A 135 -11.28 3.77 10.30
C ILE A 135 -11.91 3.01 9.15
N LEU A 136 -11.44 3.20 7.91
CA LEU A 136 -11.92 2.46 6.74
C LEU A 136 -11.67 0.96 6.89
N CYS A 137 -10.46 0.55 7.26
CA CYS A 137 -10.12 -0.85 7.52
C CYS A 137 -11.02 -1.46 8.60
N PHE A 138 -11.24 -0.73 9.70
CA PHE A 138 -12.14 -1.14 10.77
C PHE A 138 -13.56 -1.33 10.23
N LEU A 139 -14.14 -0.33 9.56
CA LEU A 139 -15.50 -0.39 8.99
C LEU A 139 -15.69 -1.54 8.01
N CYS A 140 -14.67 -1.89 7.22
CA CYS A 140 -14.71 -3.04 6.32
C CYS A 140 -14.88 -4.37 7.10
N ILE A 141 -14.29 -4.46 8.29
CA ILE A 141 -14.21 -5.69 9.09
C ILE A 141 -15.27 -5.75 10.20
N CYS A 142 -15.80 -4.62 10.70
CA CYS A 142 -16.70 -4.55 11.87
C CYS A 142 -17.88 -5.52 11.83
N ARG A 143 -18.46 -5.75 10.64
CA ARG A 143 -19.62 -6.62 10.44
C ARG A 143 -19.25 -8.05 10.02
N GLY A 144 -17.98 -8.40 10.20
CA GLY A 144 -17.41 -9.71 9.87
C GLY A 144 -17.32 -9.99 8.37
N ILE A 145 -17.06 -11.26 8.06
CA ILE A 145 -16.86 -11.79 6.70
C ILE A 145 -17.99 -11.48 5.71
N LYS A 146 -19.25 -11.35 6.17
CA LYS A 146 -20.38 -11.00 5.29
C LYS A 146 -20.28 -9.57 4.75
N SER A 147 -19.75 -8.65 5.56
CA SER A 147 -19.52 -7.27 5.14
C SER A 147 -18.26 -7.17 4.29
N VAL A 148 -17.18 -7.83 4.71
CA VAL A 148 -15.92 -7.89 3.96
C VAL A 148 -16.18 -8.41 2.54
N GLY A 149 -16.93 -9.50 2.38
CA GLY A 149 -17.26 -10.04 1.07
C GLY A 149 -17.96 -9.05 0.15
N LYS A 150 -18.87 -8.22 0.68
CA LYS A 150 -19.55 -7.17 -0.09
C LYS A 150 -18.59 -6.07 -0.54
N VAL A 151 -17.71 -5.62 0.36
CA VAL A 151 -16.72 -4.59 0.05
C VAL A 151 -15.70 -5.09 -0.97
N VAL A 152 -15.28 -6.35 -0.87
CA VAL A 152 -14.30 -6.98 -1.77
C VAL A 152 -14.78 -7.00 -3.22
N TYR A 153 -16.08 -7.13 -3.50
CA TYR A 153 -16.58 -7.03 -4.88
C TYR A 153 -16.23 -5.69 -5.53
N VAL A 154 -16.18 -4.61 -4.77
CA VAL A 154 -15.78 -3.29 -5.29
C VAL A 154 -14.25 -3.16 -5.29
N THR A 155 -13.59 -3.45 -4.17
CA THR A 155 -12.14 -3.22 -4.05
C THR A 155 -11.29 -4.15 -4.90
N ALA A 156 -11.78 -5.35 -5.24
CA ALA A 156 -11.08 -6.27 -6.13
C ALA A 156 -11.33 -6.00 -7.62
N THR A 157 -12.50 -5.49 -8.00
CA THR A 157 -12.84 -5.24 -9.43
C THR A 157 -12.37 -3.88 -9.92
N PHE A 158 -12.42 -2.86 -9.06
CA PHE A 158 -12.06 -1.49 -9.40
C PHE A 158 -10.61 -1.33 -9.94
N PRO A 159 -9.58 -2.00 -9.38
CA PRO A 159 -8.23 -1.96 -9.94
C PRO A 159 -8.15 -2.47 -11.38
N TYR A 160 -8.90 -3.52 -11.74
CA TYR A 160 -8.91 -4.01 -13.13
C TYR A 160 -9.50 -2.98 -14.10
N LEU A 161 -10.56 -2.27 -13.69
CA LEU A 161 -11.12 -1.19 -14.50
C LEU A 161 -10.08 -0.09 -14.71
N ILE A 162 -9.42 0.37 -13.65
CA ILE A 162 -8.36 1.39 -13.76
C ILE A 162 -7.24 0.92 -14.66
N LEU A 163 -6.77 -0.32 -14.50
CA LEU A 163 -5.69 -0.87 -15.32
C LEU A 163 -6.07 -0.90 -16.81
N ILE A 164 -7.32 -1.25 -17.14
CA ILE A 164 -7.80 -1.22 -18.53
C ILE A 164 -7.81 0.22 -19.08
N VAL A 165 -8.31 1.19 -18.29
CA VAL A 165 -8.33 2.61 -18.70
C VAL A 165 -6.91 3.14 -18.88
N LEU A 166 -6.00 2.83 -17.96
CA LEU A 166 -4.60 3.21 -18.05
C LEU A 166 -3.92 2.53 -19.24
N LEU A 167 -4.21 1.26 -19.51
CA LEU A 167 -3.67 0.54 -20.67
C LEU A 167 -4.09 1.19 -21.98
N VAL A 168 -5.39 1.48 -22.14
CA VAL A 168 -5.92 2.16 -23.34
C VAL A 168 -5.31 3.55 -23.45
N GLY A 169 -5.27 4.31 -22.34
CA GLY A 169 -4.64 5.62 -22.29
C GLY A 169 -3.18 5.55 -22.75
N SER A 170 -2.37 4.72 -22.09
CA SER A 170 -0.96 4.52 -22.42
C SER A 170 -0.75 4.10 -23.87
N ALA A 171 -1.56 3.20 -24.42
CA ALA A 171 -1.46 2.76 -25.82
C ALA A 171 -1.79 3.86 -26.84
N THR A 172 -2.51 4.91 -26.45
CA THR A 172 -2.84 6.06 -27.32
C THR A 172 -1.83 7.19 -27.24
N LEU A 173 -0.87 7.15 -26.30
CA LEU A 173 0.16 8.19 -26.20
C LEU A 173 1.19 8.05 -27.32
N PRO A 174 1.69 9.17 -27.88
CA PRO A 174 2.74 9.13 -28.88
C PRO A 174 4.04 8.56 -28.28
N GLY A 175 4.56 7.48 -28.87
CA GLY A 175 5.81 6.83 -28.44
C GLY A 175 5.65 5.68 -27.44
N ALA A 176 4.44 5.15 -27.27
CA ALA A 176 4.16 3.90 -26.54
C ALA A 176 4.27 2.65 -27.42
#